data_AF-A0A9D5QWY7-F1
#
_entry.id   AF-A0A9D5QWY7-F1
#
_cell.length_a   1.000
_cell.length_b   1.000
_cell.length_c   1.000
_cell.angle_alpha   90.00
_cell.angle_beta   90.00
_cell.angle_gamma   90.00
#
_symmetry.space_group_name_H-M   'P 1'
#
loop_
_entity.id
_entity.type
_entity.pdbx_description
1 polymer ?
#
loop_
_entity_poly.entity_id
_entity_poly.type
_entity_poly.pdbx_seq_one_letter_code
_entity_poly.pdbx_strand_id
1 'polypeptide(L)'
;MKIFLTAIALILFSANFCVTNAQNTYWTEEGNYDTSWYDETKNEYHIGNARELAGLAVLSAIPSIDYESGGLEGPNKYFQNKTIKLTSDIDLSGHLWLPMELNGAVFDGDGYTISGMTIHITQGTASQSYGFCSLCHTIKNLVIGENSEIVIPSGITVDYVGGIGGICNDIDNCINNAVINVTRAIGTDLSIGGIVGYAYEITDCVNNGSITVFSRSGSIGGIMGGSGNVSGHRKVDGCINNGYISITNSLEDNGYSIAVAGITPNYGNERAVVINCGNTGNISLEGYSTNYGSSMINAFGISQYTPAKNCYNTGLLKVKGSNGNSASNIVAYDCENCYSTAGITVENVSNFDVWSSSYKFGINQSKFCYLSSDVIGITGATVIDNMKSQEFCDLLNRNLSEIKYVGLRQWILGENGYPVISHGDDNSGIDDVYFDIPRKLNGIYLLDGRRLNDISNLSDGQIYIKDGVKYIKRSNY
;
A
#
# COMPACT_ATOMS: atom_id res chain seq x y z
N MET A 1 15.44 23.53 -52.59
CA MET A 1 16.29 22.39 -52.18
C MET A 1 16.68 22.56 -50.71
N LYS A 2 15.88 21.99 -49.81
CA LYS A 2 16.23 21.39 -48.49
C LYS A 2 14.93 21.25 -47.71
N ILE A 3 14.49 20.00 -47.60
CA ILE A 3 13.25 19.53 -47.01
C ILE A 3 13.46 19.40 -45.50
N PHE A 4 12.48 19.88 -44.72
CA PHE A 4 12.33 19.58 -43.30
C PHE A 4 12.03 18.09 -43.12
N LEU A 5 12.84 17.37 -42.34
CA LEU A 5 12.48 16.06 -41.79
C LEU A 5 12.48 16.15 -40.27
N THR A 6 11.31 15.95 -39.70
CA THR A 6 10.99 15.72 -38.30
C THR A 6 11.61 14.40 -37.82
N ALA A 7 12.45 14.47 -36.79
CA ALA A 7 12.93 13.28 -36.09
C ALA A 7 11.98 12.94 -34.94
N ILE A 8 11.17 11.89 -35.13
CA ILE A 8 10.42 11.22 -34.07
C ILE A 8 11.43 10.37 -33.28
N ALA A 9 11.69 10.73 -32.03
CA ALA A 9 12.46 9.89 -31.12
C ALA A 9 11.54 8.76 -30.59
N LEU A 10 11.63 7.59 -31.22
CA LEU A 10 11.13 6.34 -30.64
C LEU A 10 12.04 5.97 -29.46
N ILE A 11 11.55 6.15 -28.24
CA ILE A 11 12.19 5.58 -27.04
C ILE A 11 11.85 4.09 -27.04
N LEU A 12 12.82 3.27 -27.46
CA LEU A 12 12.79 1.82 -27.26
C LEU A 12 12.89 1.53 -25.76
N PHE A 13 11.74 1.34 -25.11
CA PHE A 13 11.69 0.62 -23.84
C PHE A 13 12.09 -0.82 -24.13
N SER A 14 13.32 -1.20 -23.77
CA SER A 14 13.71 -2.60 -23.69
C SER A 14 12.97 -3.23 -22.51
N ALA A 15 11.78 -3.74 -22.77
CA ALA A 15 11.15 -4.72 -21.89
C ALA A 15 12.06 -5.95 -21.91
N ASN A 16 12.77 -6.19 -20.79
CA ASN A 16 13.26 -7.53 -20.48
C ASN A 16 12.03 -8.40 -20.31
N PHE A 17 11.56 -9.01 -21.39
CA PHE A 17 10.65 -10.14 -21.31
C PHE A 17 11.45 -11.29 -20.72
N CYS A 18 11.43 -11.40 -19.39
CA CYS A 18 11.57 -12.70 -18.75
C CYS A 18 10.45 -13.56 -19.35
N VAL A 19 10.81 -14.63 -20.05
CA VAL A 19 9.83 -15.61 -20.53
C VAL A 19 9.27 -16.27 -19.27
N THR A 20 8.18 -15.73 -18.75
CA THR A 20 7.36 -16.44 -17.77
C THR A 20 6.73 -17.61 -18.53
N ASN A 21 6.94 -18.83 -18.05
CA ASN A 21 6.02 -19.91 -18.40
C ASN A 21 4.64 -19.41 -17.95
N ALA A 22 3.73 -19.19 -18.90
CA ALA A 22 2.40 -18.74 -18.57
C ALA A 22 1.75 -19.79 -17.67
N GLN A 23 1.50 -19.44 -16.41
CA GLN A 23 0.76 -20.29 -15.50
C GLN A 23 -0.65 -20.50 -16.08
N ASN A 24 -1.06 -21.75 -16.21
CA ASN A 24 -2.31 -22.14 -16.87
C ASN A 24 -3.17 -23.12 -16.05
N THR A 25 -2.70 -23.48 -14.86
CA THR A 25 -3.37 -24.35 -13.87
C THR A 25 -3.32 -23.65 -12.52
N TYR A 26 -4.24 -23.98 -11.61
CA TYR A 26 -4.31 -23.38 -10.28
C TYR A 26 -3.66 -24.25 -9.19
N TRP A 27 -3.11 -23.61 -8.17
CA TRP A 27 -2.59 -24.29 -6.96
C TRP A 27 -3.66 -25.15 -6.25
N THR A 28 -4.94 -24.79 -6.41
CA THR A 28 -6.08 -25.50 -5.82
C THR A 28 -6.57 -26.70 -6.64
N GLU A 29 -5.94 -27.02 -7.78
CA GLU A 29 -6.26 -28.21 -8.56
C GLU A 29 -5.65 -29.49 -7.95
N GLU A 30 -6.33 -30.62 -8.14
CA GLU A 30 -5.90 -31.92 -7.61
C GLU A 30 -4.46 -32.25 -8.05
N GLY A 31 -3.62 -32.63 -7.08
CA GLY A 31 -2.19 -32.92 -7.29
C GLY A 31 -1.26 -31.76 -6.97
N ASN A 32 -1.73 -30.51 -7.04
CA ASN A 32 -0.90 -29.31 -6.83
C ASN A 32 -0.77 -28.93 -5.35
N TYR A 33 -1.69 -29.37 -4.49
CA TYR A 33 -1.70 -29.05 -3.06
C TYR A 33 -1.45 -30.26 -2.16
N ASP A 34 -1.15 -29.98 -0.88
CA ASP A 34 -1.01 -30.96 0.19
C ASP A 34 -1.77 -30.49 1.44
N THR A 35 -2.75 -31.28 1.90
CA THR A 35 -3.52 -31.05 3.12
C THR A 35 -3.20 -32.05 4.23
N SER A 36 -2.22 -32.95 4.04
CA SER A 36 -1.91 -34.04 4.99
C SER A 36 -1.33 -33.55 6.33
N TRP A 37 -0.87 -32.30 6.37
CA TRP A 37 -0.42 -31.62 7.59
C TRP A 37 -1.57 -31.16 8.49
N TYR A 38 -2.79 -31.04 7.96
CA TYR A 38 -3.95 -30.52 8.67
C TYR A 38 -4.45 -31.49 9.73
N ASP A 39 -4.72 -30.95 10.92
CA ASP A 39 -5.28 -31.67 12.06
C ASP A 39 -6.14 -30.69 12.83
N GLU A 40 -7.46 -30.92 12.82
CA GLU A 40 -8.46 -30.02 13.41
C GLU A 40 -8.23 -29.73 14.91
N THR A 41 -7.52 -30.63 15.60
CA THR A 41 -7.24 -30.52 17.04
C THR A 41 -6.11 -29.54 17.35
N LYS A 42 -5.30 -29.15 16.34
CA LYS A 42 -4.20 -28.20 16.51
C LYS A 42 -4.69 -26.76 16.46
N ASN A 43 -3.98 -25.88 17.17
CA ASN A 43 -4.23 -24.44 17.15
C ASN A 43 -3.12 -23.64 16.43
N GLU A 44 -2.02 -24.32 16.08
CA GLU A 44 -0.92 -23.74 15.32
C GLU A 44 -0.52 -24.70 14.20
N TYR A 45 -0.30 -24.15 13.00
CA TYR A 45 0.12 -24.89 11.81
C TYR A 45 1.36 -24.24 11.20
N HIS A 46 2.28 -25.07 10.70
CA HIS A 46 3.55 -24.63 10.13
C HIS A 46 3.57 -25.02 8.65
N ILE A 47 3.82 -24.04 7.79
CA ILE A 47 3.80 -24.18 6.33
C ILE A 47 5.20 -23.88 5.81
N GLY A 48 5.83 -24.86 5.17
CA GLY A 48 7.22 -24.79 4.70
C GLY A 48 7.37 -25.01 3.19
N ASN A 49 6.28 -25.17 2.44
CA ASN A 49 6.35 -25.25 0.99
C ASN A 49 5.06 -24.82 0.29
N ALA A 50 5.15 -24.65 -1.03
CA ALA A 50 4.06 -24.19 -1.87
C ALA A 50 2.84 -25.13 -1.86
N ARG A 51 3.05 -26.45 -1.79
CA ARG A 51 1.94 -27.42 -1.79
C ARG A 51 1.16 -27.37 -0.47
N GLU A 52 1.84 -27.23 0.66
CA GLU A 52 1.22 -27.05 1.97
C GLU A 52 0.42 -25.74 2.03
N LEU A 53 0.98 -24.65 1.52
CA LEU A 53 0.30 -23.35 1.43
C LEU A 53 -0.92 -23.41 0.50
N ALA A 54 -0.79 -24.08 -0.64
CA ALA A 54 -1.93 -24.36 -1.52
C ALA A 54 -2.99 -25.21 -0.82
N GLY A 55 -2.60 -26.15 0.04
CA GLY A 55 -3.51 -26.94 0.86
C GLY A 55 -4.29 -26.08 1.85
N LEU A 56 -3.65 -25.08 2.44
CA LEU A 56 -4.32 -24.08 3.26
C LEU A 56 -5.37 -23.31 2.44
N ALA A 57 -5.02 -22.90 1.21
CA ALA A 57 -5.95 -22.22 0.32
C ALA A 57 -7.18 -23.08 0.05
N VAL A 58 -6.99 -24.36 -0.30
CA VAL A 58 -8.07 -25.33 -0.51
C VAL A 58 -8.95 -25.47 0.74
N LEU A 59 -8.36 -25.70 1.91
CA LEU A 59 -9.11 -25.87 3.16
C LEU A 59 -9.85 -24.60 3.56
N SER A 60 -9.29 -23.43 3.23
CA SER A 60 -9.84 -22.14 3.61
C SER A 60 -10.96 -21.64 2.70
N ALA A 61 -10.92 -22.02 1.43
CA ALA A 61 -11.89 -21.66 0.41
C ALA A 61 -13.17 -22.51 0.48
N ILE A 62 -13.22 -23.56 1.31
CA ILE A 62 -14.41 -24.40 1.48
C ILE A 62 -15.52 -23.56 2.14
N PRO A 63 -16.60 -23.21 1.43
CA PRO A 63 -17.79 -22.74 2.10
C PRO A 63 -18.26 -23.88 2.98
N SER A 64 -18.49 -23.66 4.27
CA SER A 64 -19.19 -24.67 5.08
C SER A 64 -20.61 -24.81 4.54
N ILE A 65 -20.80 -25.73 3.59
CA ILE A 65 -22.13 -26.15 3.14
C ILE A 65 -22.66 -27.09 4.23
N ASP A 66 -23.43 -26.53 5.16
CA ASP A 66 -24.31 -27.33 6.01
C ASP A 66 -25.63 -27.57 5.24
N TYR A 67 -25.74 -28.76 4.63
CA TYR A 67 -26.95 -29.16 3.90
C TYR A 67 -28.15 -29.40 4.83
N GLU A 68 -27.96 -29.51 6.15
CA GLU A 68 -29.06 -29.79 7.10
C GLU A 68 -29.77 -28.52 7.60
N SER A 69 -29.11 -27.35 7.59
CA SER A 69 -29.67 -26.10 8.12
C SER A 69 -30.29 -25.15 7.08
N GLY A 70 -30.17 -25.45 5.79
CA GLY A 70 -30.85 -24.68 4.73
C GLY A 70 -30.44 -23.20 4.63
N GLY A 71 -29.29 -22.83 5.17
CA GLY A 71 -28.74 -21.47 5.15
C GLY A 71 -27.24 -21.46 4.83
N LEU A 72 -26.79 -20.38 4.16
CA LEU A 72 -25.37 -20.04 4.06
C LEU A 72 -24.89 -19.55 5.43
N GLU A 73 -24.62 -20.44 6.37
CA GLU A 73 -23.99 -20.04 7.64
C GLU A 73 -22.46 -20.03 7.53
N GLY A 74 -21.93 -18.82 7.27
CA GLY A 74 -20.74 -18.29 7.94
C GLY A 74 -19.35 -18.64 7.36
N PRO A 75 -18.36 -17.76 7.59
CA PRO A 75 -17.00 -17.88 7.10
C PRO A 75 -16.27 -19.05 7.77
N ASN A 76 -15.39 -19.72 7.01
CA ASN A 76 -14.44 -20.76 7.41
C ASN A 76 -14.20 -20.93 8.94
N LYS A 77 -14.89 -21.89 9.57
CA LYS A 77 -14.68 -22.26 10.99
C LYS A 77 -13.36 -23.00 11.24
N TYR A 78 -12.71 -23.54 10.21
CA TYR A 78 -11.56 -24.45 10.38
C TYR A 78 -10.32 -23.77 10.96
N PHE A 79 -10.17 -22.47 10.74
CA PHE A 79 -9.01 -21.70 11.22
C PHE A 79 -9.37 -20.59 12.21
N GLN A 80 -10.64 -20.52 12.64
CA GLN A 80 -11.05 -19.53 13.63
C GLN A 80 -10.26 -19.71 14.94
N ASN A 81 -9.66 -18.62 15.42
CA ASN A 81 -8.78 -18.56 16.58
C ASN A 81 -7.51 -19.43 16.47
N LYS A 82 -7.10 -19.80 15.25
CA LYS A 82 -5.87 -20.56 15.00
C LYS A 82 -4.77 -19.67 14.40
N THR A 83 -3.52 -20.11 14.55
CA THR A 83 -2.33 -19.44 13.99
C THR A 83 -1.72 -20.30 12.88
N ILE A 84 -1.39 -19.68 11.76
CA ILE A 84 -0.64 -20.27 10.66
C ILE A 84 0.71 -19.55 10.60
N LYS A 85 1.82 -20.30 10.60
CA LYS A 85 3.17 -19.75 10.50
C LYS A 85 3.90 -20.27 9.28
N LEU A 86 4.59 -19.40 8.56
CA LEU A 86 5.58 -19.84 7.58
C LEU A 86 6.85 -20.32 8.29
N THR A 87 7.52 -21.30 7.70
CA THR A 87 8.80 -21.83 8.18
C THR A 87 9.93 -21.74 7.15
N SER A 88 9.63 -21.25 5.95
CA SER A 88 10.58 -20.98 4.88
C SER A 88 10.01 -20.00 3.87
N ASP A 89 10.88 -19.45 3.01
CA ASP A 89 10.45 -18.81 1.78
C ASP A 89 9.67 -19.81 0.89
N ILE A 90 8.66 -19.33 0.16
CA ILE A 90 7.78 -20.14 -0.69
C ILE A 90 7.72 -19.54 -2.10
N ASP A 91 7.96 -20.36 -3.11
CA ASP A 91 7.80 -19.98 -4.52
C ASP A 91 6.47 -20.52 -5.08
N LEU A 92 5.58 -19.61 -5.47
CA LEU A 92 4.29 -19.91 -6.08
C LEU A 92 4.32 -19.89 -7.62
N SER A 93 5.49 -19.74 -8.24
CA SER A 93 5.64 -19.60 -9.70
C SER A 93 5.13 -20.80 -10.53
N GLY A 94 4.86 -21.95 -9.90
CA GLY A 94 4.37 -23.15 -10.58
C GLY A 94 2.93 -23.06 -11.10
N HIS A 95 2.03 -22.33 -10.42
CA HIS A 95 0.59 -22.32 -10.71
C HIS A 95 -0.07 -20.99 -10.31
N LEU A 96 -1.24 -20.71 -10.89
CA LEU A 96 -2.06 -19.55 -10.54
C LEU A 96 -2.54 -19.64 -9.08
N TRP A 97 -2.49 -18.51 -8.39
CA TRP A 97 -2.97 -18.37 -7.02
C TRP A 97 -4.47 -18.06 -6.98
N LEU A 98 -5.20 -18.79 -6.13
CA LEU A 98 -6.57 -18.46 -5.77
C LEU A 98 -6.57 -17.88 -4.34
N PRO A 99 -7.10 -16.67 -4.12
CA PRO A 99 -7.13 -16.04 -2.81
C PRO A 99 -7.78 -16.92 -1.73
N MET A 100 -7.17 -16.92 -0.55
CA MET A 100 -7.63 -17.68 0.63
C MET A 100 -8.63 -16.88 1.49
N GLU A 101 -9.40 -17.57 2.32
CA GLU A 101 -10.29 -16.96 3.32
C GLU A 101 -9.91 -17.39 4.75
N LEU A 102 -9.20 -16.53 5.47
CA LEU A 102 -8.67 -16.75 6.82
C LEU A 102 -9.36 -15.86 7.85
N ASN A 103 -10.70 -15.82 7.81
CA ASN A 103 -11.47 -15.06 8.77
C ASN A 103 -11.35 -15.66 10.19
N GLY A 104 -11.02 -14.83 11.16
CA GLY A 104 -10.74 -15.22 12.55
C GLY A 104 -9.38 -15.90 12.79
N ALA A 105 -8.50 -16.02 11.78
CA ALA A 105 -7.17 -16.62 11.94
C ALA A 105 -6.04 -15.59 11.93
N VAL A 106 -4.89 -15.95 12.50
CA VAL A 106 -3.64 -15.20 12.37
C VAL A 106 -2.74 -15.90 11.37
N PHE A 107 -2.38 -15.21 10.28
CA PHE A 107 -1.34 -15.65 9.36
C PHE A 107 -0.04 -14.88 9.66
N ASP A 108 0.97 -15.57 10.14
CA ASP A 108 2.27 -15.02 10.49
C ASP A 108 3.31 -15.50 9.48
N GLY A 109 3.80 -14.60 8.63
CA GLY A 109 4.86 -14.89 7.68
C GLY A 109 6.21 -15.17 8.34
N ASP A 110 6.38 -14.90 9.64
CA ASP A 110 7.63 -15.08 10.40
C ASP A 110 8.87 -14.44 9.70
N GLY A 111 8.65 -13.41 8.88
CA GLY A 111 9.67 -12.74 8.08
C GLY A 111 10.00 -13.41 6.75
N TYR A 112 9.36 -14.52 6.40
CA TYR A 112 9.56 -15.23 5.14
C TYR A 112 8.82 -14.58 3.96
N THR A 113 9.32 -14.89 2.77
CA THR A 113 8.84 -14.36 1.50
C THR A 113 8.01 -15.38 0.73
N ILE A 114 6.91 -14.93 0.14
CA ILE A 114 6.15 -15.65 -0.89
C ILE A 114 6.40 -14.96 -2.23
N SER A 115 7.09 -15.62 -3.17
CA SER A 115 7.40 -15.08 -4.50
C SER A 115 6.60 -15.75 -5.62
N GLY A 116 6.59 -15.16 -6.82
CA GLY A 116 6.00 -15.80 -8.00
C GLY A 116 4.46 -15.94 -7.93
N MET A 117 3.80 -15.18 -7.07
CA MET A 117 2.35 -15.27 -6.88
C MET A 117 1.63 -14.52 -8.00
N THR A 118 0.94 -15.24 -8.88
CA THR A 118 0.10 -14.61 -9.91
C THR A 118 -1.36 -14.91 -9.65
N ILE A 119 -2.15 -13.86 -9.45
CA ILE A 119 -3.61 -13.92 -9.43
C ILE A 119 -4.11 -13.45 -10.79
N HIS A 120 -4.71 -14.35 -11.56
CA HIS A 120 -5.33 -14.01 -12.84
C HIS A 120 -6.78 -14.51 -12.87
N ILE A 121 -7.72 -13.59 -12.69
CA ILE A 121 -9.14 -13.93 -12.56
C ILE A 121 -9.77 -14.08 -13.93
N THR A 122 -10.07 -15.31 -14.34
CA THR A 122 -10.69 -15.58 -15.66
C THR A 122 -12.23 -15.59 -15.62
N GLN A 123 -12.84 -15.75 -14.44
CA GLN A 123 -14.29 -15.72 -14.21
C GLN A 123 -14.57 -15.15 -12.81
N GLY A 124 -15.67 -14.41 -12.63
CA GLY A 124 -15.99 -13.79 -11.34
C GLY A 124 -16.11 -14.83 -10.22
N THR A 125 -15.44 -14.57 -9.09
CA THR A 125 -15.52 -15.38 -7.87
C THR A 125 -16.68 -14.95 -6.98
N ALA A 126 -17.12 -15.81 -6.06
CA ALA A 126 -18.16 -15.45 -5.07
C ALA A 126 -17.70 -14.30 -4.16
N SER A 127 -16.40 -14.30 -3.80
CA SER A 127 -15.73 -13.18 -3.15
C SER A 127 -15.32 -12.14 -4.20
N GLN A 128 -15.80 -10.91 -4.09
CA GLN A 128 -15.41 -9.78 -4.94
C GLN A 128 -14.13 -9.09 -4.41
N SER A 129 -13.32 -9.82 -3.63
CA SER A 129 -12.12 -9.33 -2.95
C SER A 129 -10.89 -10.15 -3.34
N TYR A 130 -9.77 -9.49 -3.62
CA TYR A 130 -8.57 -10.14 -4.15
C TYR A 130 -7.29 -9.67 -3.47
N GLY A 131 -6.37 -10.61 -3.31
CA GLY A 131 -5.04 -10.45 -2.73
C GLY A 131 -4.44 -11.82 -2.42
N PHE A 132 -3.27 -11.86 -1.78
CA PHE A 132 -2.78 -13.13 -1.21
C PHE A 132 -3.88 -13.83 -0.38
N CYS A 133 -4.65 -13.04 0.39
CA CYS A 133 -5.89 -13.44 1.05
C CYS A 133 -7.05 -12.54 0.60
N SER A 134 -8.22 -13.10 0.29
CA SER A 134 -9.40 -12.30 -0.06
C SER A 134 -10.08 -11.72 1.19
N LEU A 135 -10.20 -12.54 2.24
CA LEU A 135 -10.78 -12.17 3.54
C LEU A 135 -9.93 -12.74 4.68
N CYS A 136 -9.34 -11.87 5.49
CA CYS A 136 -8.41 -12.19 6.57
C CYS A 136 -8.87 -11.54 7.88
N HIS A 137 -8.50 -12.13 9.02
CA HIS A 137 -8.47 -11.37 10.26
C HIS A 137 -7.14 -10.64 10.40
N THR A 138 -6.05 -11.37 10.69
CA THR A 138 -4.73 -10.76 10.89
C THR A 138 -3.70 -11.39 9.97
N ILE A 139 -2.93 -10.56 9.26
CA ILE A 139 -1.72 -10.96 8.53
C ILE A 139 -0.55 -10.17 9.08
N LYS A 140 0.57 -10.84 9.41
CA LYS A 140 1.76 -10.14 9.88
C LYS A 140 3.07 -10.75 9.39
N ASN A 141 4.14 -9.96 9.43
CA ASN A 141 5.53 -10.40 9.13
C ASN A 141 5.68 -11.10 7.78
N LEU A 142 4.93 -10.67 6.76
CA LEU A 142 4.89 -11.33 5.46
C LEU A 142 5.46 -10.44 4.35
N VAL A 143 6.28 -11.02 3.48
CA VAL A 143 6.74 -10.38 2.25
C VAL A 143 6.09 -11.08 1.06
N ILE A 144 5.29 -10.35 0.27
CA ILE A 144 4.97 -10.75 -1.10
C ILE A 144 6.13 -10.28 -1.98
N GLY A 145 6.90 -11.23 -2.48
CA GLY A 145 8.16 -11.05 -3.18
C GLY A 145 8.02 -10.73 -4.66
N GLU A 146 9.17 -10.66 -5.34
CA GLU A 146 9.27 -10.38 -6.76
C GLU A 146 8.53 -11.40 -7.64
N ASN A 147 8.32 -11.03 -8.91
CA ASN A 147 7.59 -11.82 -9.90
C ASN A 147 6.16 -12.16 -9.47
N SER A 148 5.58 -11.37 -8.56
CA SER A 148 4.19 -11.51 -8.15
C SER A 148 3.34 -10.43 -8.83
N GLU A 149 2.13 -10.80 -9.23
CA GLU A 149 1.19 -9.89 -9.89
C GLU A 149 -0.27 -10.23 -9.58
N ILE A 150 -1.10 -9.20 -9.57
CA ILE A 150 -2.55 -9.31 -9.48
C ILE A 150 -3.14 -8.67 -10.72
N VAL A 151 -3.79 -9.47 -11.55
CA VAL A 151 -4.39 -9.03 -12.81
C VAL A 151 -5.90 -9.26 -12.76
N ILE A 152 -6.64 -8.16 -12.69
CA ILE A 152 -8.10 -8.14 -12.78
C ILE A 152 -8.50 -7.64 -14.17
N PRO A 153 -8.96 -8.52 -15.07
CA PRO A 153 -9.34 -8.12 -16.43
C PRO A 153 -10.69 -7.40 -16.49
N SER A 154 -10.98 -6.82 -17.66
CA SER A 154 -12.26 -6.14 -17.90
C SER A 154 -13.43 -7.08 -17.76
N GLY A 155 -14.48 -6.61 -17.10
CA GLY A 155 -15.72 -7.37 -16.96
C GLY A 155 -15.84 -8.14 -15.66
N ILE A 156 -14.82 -8.09 -14.80
CA ILE A 156 -14.83 -8.71 -13.48
C ILE A 156 -15.42 -7.74 -12.46
N THR A 157 -16.38 -8.23 -11.68
CA THR A 157 -16.89 -7.52 -10.51
C THR A 157 -15.89 -7.65 -9.36
N VAL A 158 -15.53 -6.50 -8.79
CA VAL A 158 -14.55 -6.39 -7.72
C VAL A 158 -14.87 -5.18 -6.85
N ASP A 159 -14.77 -5.40 -5.55
CA ASP A 159 -14.93 -4.39 -4.51
C ASP A 159 -13.57 -4.06 -3.88
N TYR A 160 -12.77 -5.06 -3.50
CA TYR A 160 -11.54 -4.84 -2.72
C TYR A 160 -10.33 -5.52 -3.35
N VAL A 161 -9.22 -4.81 -3.50
CA VAL A 161 -7.96 -5.38 -4.02
C VAL A 161 -6.78 -4.89 -3.20
N GLY A 162 -5.90 -5.81 -2.82
CA GLY A 162 -4.57 -5.47 -2.32
C GLY A 162 -3.54 -6.55 -2.62
N GLY A 163 -2.26 -6.20 -2.57
CA GLY A 163 -1.17 -7.17 -2.77
C GLY A 163 -1.21 -8.30 -1.74
N ILE A 164 -1.62 -7.98 -0.51
CA ILE A 164 -1.67 -8.90 0.64
C ILE A 164 -3.10 -9.30 0.96
N GLY A 165 -4.00 -8.33 1.09
CA GLY A 165 -5.38 -8.58 1.47
C GLY A 165 -6.39 -7.90 0.55
N GLY A 166 -7.49 -8.56 0.24
CA GLY A 166 -8.70 -7.85 -0.20
C GLY A 166 -9.27 -7.06 0.97
N ILE A 167 -9.74 -7.80 1.98
CA ILE A 167 -10.27 -7.30 3.25
C ILE A 167 -9.52 -7.99 4.39
N CYS A 168 -8.84 -7.24 5.25
CA CYS A 168 -8.34 -7.75 6.52
C CYS A 168 -8.93 -6.97 7.71
N ASN A 169 -8.80 -7.47 8.94
CA ASN A 169 -8.96 -6.60 10.11
C ASN A 169 -7.67 -5.84 10.37
N ASP A 170 -6.57 -6.58 10.53
CA ASP A 170 -5.27 -6.05 10.93
C ASP A 170 -4.18 -6.55 9.98
N ILE A 171 -3.29 -5.65 9.57
CA ILE A 171 -2.06 -6.01 8.83
C ILE A 171 -0.87 -5.33 9.49
N ASP A 172 0.13 -6.12 9.88
CA ASP A 172 1.30 -5.62 10.60
C ASP A 172 2.62 -6.07 9.97
N ASN A 173 3.58 -5.16 9.79
CA ASN A 173 4.94 -5.49 9.36
C ASN A 173 4.97 -6.32 8.06
N CYS A 174 4.24 -5.89 7.04
CA CYS A 174 4.14 -6.61 5.78
C CYS A 174 4.63 -5.78 4.58
N ILE A 175 5.21 -6.46 3.59
CA ILE A 175 5.76 -5.83 2.39
C ILE A 175 5.09 -6.39 1.15
N ASN A 176 4.58 -5.51 0.29
CA ASN A 176 4.10 -5.88 -1.03
C ASN A 176 5.08 -5.44 -2.13
N ASN A 177 5.62 -6.39 -2.89
CA ASN A 177 6.34 -6.14 -4.14
C ASN A 177 5.52 -6.54 -5.39
N ALA A 178 4.30 -7.05 -5.22
CA ALA A 178 3.46 -7.46 -6.35
C ALA A 178 2.91 -6.26 -7.10
N VAL A 179 2.89 -6.34 -8.43
CA VAL A 179 2.22 -5.35 -9.29
C VAL A 179 0.71 -5.61 -9.28
N ILE A 180 -0.09 -4.55 -9.17
CA ILE A 180 -1.55 -4.63 -9.22
C ILE A 180 -2.04 -3.94 -10.49
N ASN A 181 -2.71 -4.70 -11.35
CA ASN A 181 -3.26 -4.25 -12.62
C ASN A 181 -4.77 -4.52 -12.68
N VAL A 182 -5.58 -3.47 -12.59
CA VAL A 182 -7.04 -3.55 -12.67
C VAL A 182 -7.51 -2.89 -13.97
N THR A 183 -8.03 -3.70 -14.88
CA THR A 183 -8.57 -3.23 -16.17
C THR A 183 -10.09 -3.28 -16.11
N ARG A 184 -10.75 -2.13 -16.01
CA ARG A 184 -12.21 -1.96 -16.12
C ARG A 184 -13.03 -2.92 -15.25
N ALA A 185 -12.84 -2.81 -13.95
CA ALA A 185 -13.69 -3.43 -12.93
C ALA A 185 -15.17 -3.01 -13.07
N ILE A 186 -16.09 -3.96 -12.82
CA ILE A 186 -17.54 -3.72 -12.74
C ILE A 186 -17.95 -3.74 -11.26
N GLY A 187 -17.61 -2.70 -10.50
CA GLY A 187 -18.02 -2.52 -9.11
C GLY A 187 -18.44 -1.08 -8.87
N THR A 188 -19.35 -0.83 -7.92
CA THR A 188 -19.78 0.53 -7.57
C THR A 188 -18.81 1.19 -6.57
N ASP A 189 -18.14 0.40 -5.74
CA ASP A 189 -17.33 0.86 -4.60
C ASP A 189 -15.91 0.28 -4.59
N LEU A 190 -15.25 0.35 -5.74
CA LEU A 190 -13.89 -0.17 -5.95
C LEU A 190 -12.87 0.45 -4.97
N SER A 191 -12.20 -0.39 -4.19
CA SER A 191 -11.23 0.00 -3.17
C SER A 191 -9.93 -0.79 -3.37
N ILE A 192 -8.89 -0.10 -3.84
CA ILE A 192 -7.63 -0.72 -4.24
C ILE A 192 -6.50 -0.13 -3.40
N GLY A 193 -5.80 -0.96 -2.65
CA GLY A 193 -4.57 -0.61 -1.95
C GLY A 193 -3.37 -1.38 -2.48
N GLY A 194 -2.15 -0.87 -2.30
CA GLY A 194 -0.95 -1.67 -2.56
C GLY A 194 -0.81 -2.83 -1.57
N ILE A 195 -1.16 -2.60 -0.30
CA ILE A 195 -1.19 -3.63 0.74
C ILE A 195 -2.57 -4.30 0.80
N VAL A 196 -3.62 -3.49 0.94
CA VAL A 196 -4.97 -4.00 1.21
C VAL A 196 -6.08 -3.15 0.60
N GLY A 197 -7.15 -3.77 0.12
CA GLY A 197 -8.34 -3.02 -0.30
C GLY A 197 -8.99 -2.30 0.89
N TYR A 198 -9.19 -3.03 1.99
CA TYR A 198 -9.75 -2.52 3.25
C TYR A 198 -9.16 -3.18 4.51
N ALA A 199 -8.86 -2.38 5.53
CA ALA A 199 -8.55 -2.84 6.88
C ALA A 199 -9.01 -1.86 7.98
N TYR A 200 -9.05 -2.33 9.23
CA TYR A 200 -9.23 -1.47 10.41
C TYR A 200 -7.90 -0.87 10.87
N GLU A 201 -6.87 -1.70 10.99
CA GLU A 201 -5.53 -1.27 11.39
C GLU A 201 -4.46 -1.78 10.42
N ILE A 202 -3.55 -0.88 10.05
CA ILE A 202 -2.37 -1.20 9.25
C ILE A 202 -1.16 -0.55 9.92
N THR A 203 -0.18 -1.37 10.27
CA THR A 203 1.04 -0.95 10.96
C THR A 203 2.28 -1.41 10.22
N ASP A 204 3.26 -0.54 10.08
CA ASP A 204 4.61 -0.90 9.61
C ASP A 204 4.65 -1.63 8.25
N CYS A 205 3.74 -1.28 7.34
CA CYS A 205 3.63 -1.91 6.04
C CYS A 205 4.27 -1.07 4.92
N VAL A 206 4.86 -1.75 3.92
CA VAL A 206 5.54 -1.11 2.79
C VAL A 206 4.99 -1.62 1.47
N ASN A 207 4.48 -0.73 0.62
CA ASN A 207 4.14 -1.05 -0.76
C ASN A 207 5.23 -0.57 -1.72
N ASN A 208 5.88 -1.50 -2.40
CA ASN A 208 6.82 -1.24 -3.51
C ASN A 208 6.18 -1.51 -4.88
N GLY A 209 5.11 -2.31 -4.92
CA GLY A 209 4.41 -2.67 -6.14
C GLY A 209 3.70 -1.49 -6.79
N SER A 210 3.80 -1.39 -8.13
CA SER A 210 3.02 -0.40 -8.88
C SER A 210 1.54 -0.78 -8.95
N ILE A 211 0.67 0.22 -8.89
CA ILE A 211 -0.78 0.08 -8.96
C ILE A 211 -1.25 0.77 -10.24
N THR A 212 -1.77 0.01 -11.19
CA THR A 212 -2.34 0.53 -12.44
C THR A 212 -3.84 0.22 -12.47
N VAL A 213 -4.66 1.26 -12.56
CA VAL A 213 -6.12 1.13 -12.55
C VAL A 213 -6.71 1.85 -13.74
N PHE A 214 -7.46 1.11 -14.54
CA PHE A 214 -8.40 1.67 -15.50
C PHE A 214 -9.82 1.44 -14.97
N SER A 215 -10.47 2.46 -14.42
CA SER A 215 -11.81 2.31 -13.83
C SER A 215 -12.65 3.57 -14.01
N ARG A 216 -13.97 3.40 -13.94
CA ARG A 216 -14.92 4.52 -13.90
C ARG A 216 -14.82 5.22 -12.55
N SER A 217 -14.99 4.48 -11.45
CA SER A 217 -14.94 4.98 -10.07
C SER A 217 -13.97 4.16 -9.23
N GLY A 218 -13.57 4.73 -8.10
CA GLY A 218 -12.85 3.99 -7.07
C GLY A 218 -12.08 4.86 -6.08
N SER A 219 -11.69 4.22 -4.98
CA SER A 219 -10.79 4.73 -3.96
C SER A 219 -9.48 3.94 -4.01
N ILE A 220 -8.43 4.57 -4.52
CA ILE A 220 -7.13 3.97 -4.75
C ILE A 220 -6.10 4.55 -3.77
N GLY A 221 -5.42 3.73 -2.99
CA GLY A 221 -4.30 4.17 -2.16
C GLY A 221 -3.04 3.35 -2.35
N GLY A 222 -1.88 3.93 -2.10
CA GLY A 222 -0.62 3.20 -2.17
C GLY A 222 -0.50 2.14 -1.07
N ILE A 223 -1.12 2.35 0.09
CA ILE A 223 -1.18 1.35 1.18
C ILE A 223 -2.55 0.70 1.20
N MET A 224 -3.59 1.51 1.39
CA MET A 224 -4.94 1.03 1.54
C MET A 224 -5.88 1.77 0.61
N GLY A 225 -6.86 1.07 0.05
CA GLY A 225 -7.95 1.68 -0.69
C GLY A 225 -8.80 2.62 0.18
N GLY A 226 -10.07 2.76 -0.17
CA GLY A 226 -11.04 3.48 0.65
C GLY A 226 -11.99 2.53 1.35
N SER A 227 -12.76 3.08 2.27
CA SER A 227 -14.03 2.46 2.64
C SER A 227 -15.08 3.53 2.76
N GLY A 228 -16.29 3.21 2.33
CA GLY A 228 -17.46 4.01 2.65
C GLY A 228 -17.67 4.19 4.16
N ASN A 229 -18.83 4.72 4.54
CA ASN A 229 -19.20 5.03 5.92
C ASN A 229 -19.32 3.78 6.81
N VAL A 230 -18.21 3.18 7.23
CA VAL A 230 -18.17 2.10 8.20
C VAL A 230 -17.84 2.68 9.59
N SER A 231 -18.55 2.21 10.61
CA SER A 231 -18.31 2.55 12.01
C SER A 231 -16.99 1.92 12.51
N GLY A 232 -16.26 2.61 13.40
CA GLY A 232 -15.04 2.07 14.02
C GLY A 232 -13.85 3.03 14.00
N HIS A 233 -12.87 2.77 14.89
CA HIS A 233 -11.55 3.40 14.86
C HIS A 233 -10.75 2.81 13.70
N ARG A 234 -9.98 3.66 13.02
CA ARG A 234 -9.09 3.22 11.94
C ARG A 234 -7.76 3.89 12.04
N LYS A 235 -6.70 3.12 11.80
CA LYS A 235 -5.33 3.60 11.97
C LYS A 235 -4.44 3.07 10.85
N VAL A 236 -3.77 3.98 10.17
CA VAL A 236 -2.64 3.66 9.29
C VAL A 236 -1.40 4.30 9.93
N ASP A 237 -0.46 3.48 10.36
CA ASP A 237 0.68 3.89 11.17
C ASP A 237 1.98 3.29 10.66
N GLY A 238 3.02 4.11 10.49
CA GLY A 238 4.33 3.62 10.12
C GLY A 238 4.37 3.03 8.71
N CYS A 239 3.46 3.41 7.82
CA CYS A 239 3.36 2.79 6.49
C CYS A 239 4.03 3.64 5.41
N ILE A 240 4.67 2.99 4.43
CA ILE A 240 5.36 3.65 3.31
C ILE A 240 4.87 3.14 1.96
N ASN A 241 4.45 4.07 1.08
CA ASN A 241 4.25 3.78 -0.33
C ASN A 241 5.44 4.26 -1.17
N ASN A 242 6.15 3.32 -1.78
CA ASN A 242 7.15 3.55 -2.83
C ASN A 242 6.61 3.26 -4.23
N GLY A 243 5.51 2.50 -4.32
CA GLY A 243 4.88 2.09 -5.57
C GLY A 243 4.32 3.26 -6.38
N TYR A 244 4.52 3.21 -7.69
CA TYR A 244 3.89 4.13 -8.63
C TYR A 244 2.38 3.86 -8.74
N ILE A 245 1.56 4.91 -8.66
CA ILE A 245 0.11 4.80 -8.81
C ILE A 245 -0.30 5.48 -10.12
N SER A 246 -0.91 4.73 -11.03
CA SER A 246 -1.38 5.22 -12.32
C SER A 246 -2.85 4.91 -12.50
N ILE A 247 -3.65 5.96 -12.67
CA ILE A 247 -5.09 5.82 -12.88
C ILE A 247 -5.47 6.50 -14.18
N THR A 248 -6.18 5.76 -15.03
CA THR A 248 -6.73 6.29 -16.28
C THR A 248 -8.23 6.02 -16.35
N ASN A 249 -8.98 7.04 -16.75
CA ASN A 249 -10.39 6.94 -17.08
C ASN A 249 -10.62 7.64 -18.43
N SER A 250 -11.22 6.93 -19.38
CA SER A 250 -11.42 7.42 -20.76
C SER A 250 -12.87 7.38 -21.23
N LEU A 251 -13.85 7.25 -20.33
CA LEU A 251 -15.23 7.04 -20.72
C LEU A 251 -16.08 8.30 -20.55
N GLU A 252 -16.83 8.65 -21.60
CA GLU A 252 -17.89 9.67 -21.64
C GLU A 252 -19.14 9.27 -20.83
N ASP A 253 -18.95 8.57 -19.70
CA ASP A 253 -20.04 8.02 -18.90
C ASP A 253 -20.38 8.94 -17.72
N ASN A 254 -21.67 9.11 -17.44
CA ASN A 254 -22.18 9.99 -16.41
C ASN A 254 -21.91 9.43 -15.00
N GLY A 255 -21.39 10.26 -14.07
CA GLY A 255 -21.47 10.01 -12.62
C GLY A 255 -20.30 9.26 -11.98
N TYR A 256 -19.06 9.61 -12.31
CA TYR A 256 -17.88 8.91 -11.78
C TYR A 256 -17.13 9.70 -10.70
N SER A 257 -16.69 9.03 -9.62
CA SER A 257 -15.84 9.63 -8.58
C SER A 257 -14.59 8.79 -8.36
N ILE A 258 -13.43 9.39 -8.59
CA ILE A 258 -12.13 8.77 -8.31
C ILE A 258 -11.44 9.56 -7.21
N ALA A 259 -11.02 8.86 -6.17
CA ALA A 259 -10.17 9.38 -5.13
C ALA A 259 -8.88 8.55 -5.08
N VAL A 260 -7.74 9.23 -5.17
CA VAL A 260 -6.42 8.63 -5.08
C VAL A 260 -5.59 9.29 -4.00
N ALA A 261 -4.85 8.48 -3.24
CA ALA A 261 -3.79 9.01 -2.39
C ALA A 261 -2.56 8.12 -2.28
N GLY A 262 -1.41 8.69 -1.90
CA GLY A 262 -0.19 7.91 -1.69
C GLY A 262 -0.32 6.90 -0.54
N ILE A 263 -1.08 7.21 0.51
CA ILE A 263 -1.35 6.28 1.60
C ILE A 263 -2.78 5.74 1.53
N THR A 264 -3.78 6.61 1.70
CA THR A 264 -5.20 6.22 1.62
C THR A 264 -6.14 7.39 1.27
N PRO A 265 -7.02 7.26 0.27
CA PRO A 265 -7.82 8.35 -0.26
C PRO A 265 -9.08 8.71 0.53
N ASN A 266 -9.73 7.86 1.32
CA ASN A 266 -10.96 8.30 2.00
C ASN A 266 -11.34 7.44 3.21
N TYR A 267 -11.48 8.12 4.35
CA TYR A 267 -12.22 7.65 5.51
C TYR A 267 -13.19 8.71 6.01
N GLY A 268 -14.47 8.55 5.71
CA GLY A 268 -15.53 9.47 6.11
C GLY A 268 -15.91 9.43 7.60
N ASN A 269 -14.98 9.20 8.54
CA ASN A 269 -15.31 9.31 9.96
C ASN A 269 -14.24 10.05 10.79
N GLU A 270 -14.69 10.73 11.85
CA GLU A 270 -13.87 11.53 12.78
C GLU A 270 -12.85 10.71 13.59
N ARG A 271 -12.83 9.37 13.45
CA ARG A 271 -12.01 8.45 14.23
C ARG A 271 -10.87 7.80 13.44
N ALA A 272 -10.78 8.06 12.15
CA ALA A 272 -9.69 7.59 11.31
C ALA A 272 -8.48 8.53 11.41
N VAL A 273 -7.27 7.97 11.40
CA VAL A 273 -6.03 8.75 11.43
C VAL A 273 -4.93 8.07 10.62
N VAL A 274 -4.17 8.88 9.89
CA VAL A 274 -2.92 8.47 9.24
C VAL A 274 -1.78 9.10 10.04
N ILE A 275 -0.92 8.27 10.63
CA ILE A 275 0.22 8.75 11.40
C ILE A 275 1.52 8.11 10.94
N ASN A 276 2.64 8.80 11.12
CA ASN A 276 3.95 8.21 10.89
C ASN A 276 4.12 7.61 9.47
N CYS A 277 3.45 8.16 8.45
CA CYS A 277 3.42 7.57 7.10
C CYS A 277 4.19 8.37 6.06
N GLY A 278 4.67 7.69 5.02
CA GLY A 278 5.46 8.28 3.93
C GLY A 278 5.00 7.88 2.54
N ASN A 279 4.86 8.85 1.63
CA ASN A 279 4.71 8.57 0.20
C ASN A 279 5.94 9.04 -0.57
N THR A 280 6.60 8.13 -1.28
CA THR A 280 7.68 8.42 -2.23
C THR A 280 7.29 8.04 -3.66
N GLY A 281 6.27 7.19 -3.82
CA GLY A 281 5.73 6.81 -5.11
C GLY A 281 5.04 7.96 -5.83
N ASN A 282 5.33 8.12 -7.12
CA ASN A 282 4.62 9.10 -7.95
C ASN A 282 3.17 8.67 -8.16
N ILE A 283 2.28 9.66 -8.31
CA ILE A 283 0.86 9.47 -8.56
C ILE A 283 0.51 10.18 -9.87
N SER A 284 -0.03 9.45 -10.83
CA SER A 284 -0.52 9.98 -12.10
C SER A 284 -1.98 9.62 -12.28
N LEU A 285 -2.80 10.64 -12.52
CA LEU A 285 -4.25 10.51 -12.67
C LEU A 285 -4.69 11.25 -13.92
N GLU A 286 -5.29 10.52 -14.86
CA GLU A 286 -5.88 11.08 -16.08
C GLU A 286 -7.34 10.65 -16.19
N GLY A 287 -8.28 11.59 -16.16
CA GLY A 287 -9.72 11.31 -16.27
C GLY A 287 -10.51 12.45 -16.90
N TYR A 288 -11.47 12.14 -17.77
CA TYR A 288 -12.23 13.14 -18.52
C TYR A 288 -13.74 12.98 -18.33
N SER A 289 -14.42 14.07 -17.93
CA SER A 289 -15.89 14.09 -17.76
C SER A 289 -16.49 15.02 -18.78
N THR A 290 -17.59 14.58 -19.38
CA THR A 290 -18.46 15.40 -20.21
C THR A 290 -19.56 16.10 -19.40
N ASN A 291 -19.81 15.69 -18.15
CA ASN A 291 -20.90 16.23 -17.31
C ASN A 291 -20.42 17.13 -16.17
N TYR A 292 -20.94 18.36 -16.16
CA TYR A 292 -20.72 19.32 -15.09
C TYR A 292 -21.45 18.90 -13.81
N GLY A 293 -20.71 18.74 -12.69
CA GLY A 293 -21.27 18.68 -11.33
C GLY A 293 -21.53 17.30 -10.73
N SER A 294 -21.39 16.20 -11.47
CA SER A 294 -21.61 14.83 -10.95
C SER A 294 -20.35 13.96 -10.90
N SER A 295 -19.22 14.47 -11.39
CA SER A 295 -17.95 13.75 -11.41
C SER A 295 -16.87 14.49 -10.63
N MET A 296 -16.10 13.77 -9.81
CA MET A 296 -15.03 14.34 -8.98
C MET A 296 -13.73 13.55 -9.16
N ILE A 297 -12.63 14.27 -9.36
CA ILE A 297 -11.29 13.71 -9.41
C ILE A 297 -10.49 14.30 -8.25
N ASN A 298 -10.06 13.42 -7.34
CA ASN A 298 -9.46 13.77 -6.06
C ASN A 298 -8.09 13.10 -5.93
N ALA A 299 -7.02 13.87 -5.75
CA ALA A 299 -5.66 13.33 -5.73
C ALA A 299 -4.80 13.91 -4.59
N PHE A 300 -4.24 13.05 -3.74
CA PHE A 300 -3.56 13.46 -2.51
C PHE A 300 -2.21 12.75 -2.33
N GLY A 301 -1.17 13.42 -1.85
CA GLY A 301 0.09 12.72 -1.57
C GLY A 301 0.02 11.76 -0.37
N ILE A 302 -0.84 12.04 0.62
CA ILE A 302 -1.00 11.18 1.81
C ILE A 302 -2.44 10.69 1.95
N SER A 303 -3.39 11.59 2.19
CA SER A 303 -4.79 11.22 2.39
C SER A 303 -5.76 12.36 2.03
N GLN A 304 -7.02 12.06 1.68
CA GLN A 304 -8.02 13.12 1.43
C GLN A 304 -8.67 13.59 2.73
N TYR A 305 -9.53 12.75 3.31
CA TYR A 305 -10.42 13.12 4.41
C TYR A 305 -9.86 12.79 5.79
N THR A 306 -8.83 11.95 5.85
CA THR A 306 -8.24 11.47 7.10
C THR A 306 -7.15 12.42 7.57
N PRO A 307 -7.20 12.90 8.82
CA PRO A 307 -6.10 13.66 9.43
C PRO A 307 -4.76 12.96 9.26
N ALA A 308 -3.74 13.71 8.82
CA ALA A 308 -2.37 13.23 8.75
C ALA A 308 -1.53 13.89 9.84
N LYS A 309 -0.85 13.07 10.63
CA LYS A 309 0.09 13.53 11.65
C LYS A 309 1.43 12.88 11.44
N ASN A 310 2.50 13.67 11.47
CA ASN A 310 3.86 13.13 11.37
C ASN A 310 4.09 12.35 10.07
N CYS A 311 3.71 12.94 8.92
CA CYS A 311 3.74 12.28 7.61
C CYS A 311 4.55 13.07 6.58
N TYR A 312 5.01 12.41 5.52
CA TYR A 312 5.74 13.10 4.45
C TYR A 312 5.39 12.62 3.05
N ASN A 313 5.37 13.54 2.08
CA ASN A 313 5.22 13.21 0.66
C ASN A 313 6.37 13.77 -0.19
N THR A 314 7.13 12.88 -0.82
CA THR A 314 8.17 13.22 -1.81
C THR A 314 7.81 12.79 -3.24
N GLY A 315 6.76 11.97 -3.40
CA GLY A 315 6.29 11.48 -4.69
C GLY A 315 5.52 12.55 -5.47
N LEU A 316 5.86 12.71 -6.76
CA LEU A 316 5.25 13.70 -7.65
C LEU A 316 3.77 13.40 -7.86
N LEU A 317 2.96 14.46 -7.95
CA LEU A 317 1.54 14.37 -8.24
C LEU A 317 1.23 14.98 -9.61
N LYS A 318 0.76 14.16 -10.55
CA LYS A 318 0.32 14.60 -11.88
C LYS A 318 -1.16 14.31 -12.07
N VAL A 319 -1.94 15.35 -12.34
CA VAL A 319 -3.39 15.26 -12.52
C VAL A 319 -3.79 15.90 -13.84
N LYS A 320 -4.57 15.21 -14.65
CA LYS A 320 -5.08 15.71 -15.93
C LYS A 320 -6.57 15.37 -16.05
N GLY A 321 -7.42 16.36 -16.29
CA GLY A 321 -8.85 16.10 -16.45
C GLY A 321 -9.76 17.31 -16.50
N SER A 322 -10.99 17.09 -17.00
CA SER A 322 -12.03 18.12 -17.14
C SER A 322 -13.06 18.09 -15.99
N ASN A 323 -13.43 19.27 -15.47
CA ASN A 323 -14.48 19.54 -14.47
C ASN A 323 -14.26 18.97 -13.04
N GLY A 324 -14.37 19.82 -12.00
CA GLY A 324 -14.61 19.37 -10.60
C GLY A 324 -13.44 18.64 -9.90
N ASN A 325 -12.21 19.15 -10.01
CA ASN A 325 -11.01 18.47 -9.52
C ASN A 325 -10.48 19.08 -8.20
N SER A 326 -10.02 18.23 -7.27
CA SER A 326 -9.23 18.63 -6.10
C SER A 326 -7.90 17.87 -6.06
N ALA A 327 -6.78 18.58 -5.87
CA ALA A 327 -5.47 17.98 -5.73
C ALA A 327 -4.67 18.65 -4.59
N SER A 328 -3.97 17.87 -3.77
CA SER A 328 -3.07 18.37 -2.72
C SER A 328 -1.85 17.47 -2.54
N ASN A 329 -0.72 18.06 -2.18
CA ASN A 329 0.54 17.34 -1.96
C ASN A 329 0.52 16.45 -0.73
N ILE A 330 -0.32 16.74 0.28
CA ILE A 330 -0.33 15.97 1.54
C ILE A 330 -1.76 15.58 1.89
N VAL A 331 -2.58 16.52 2.39
CA VAL A 331 -3.95 16.21 2.85
C VAL A 331 -4.97 17.27 2.53
N ALA A 332 -6.25 16.84 2.47
CA ALA A 332 -7.38 17.74 2.36
C ALA A 332 -7.90 18.25 3.72
N TYR A 333 -7.71 17.55 4.86
CA TYR A 333 -8.35 17.93 6.15
C TYR A 333 -7.43 18.55 7.21
N ASP A 334 -6.91 17.76 8.15
CA ASP A 334 -6.05 18.23 9.23
C ASP A 334 -4.62 17.72 9.01
N CYS A 335 -3.65 18.61 9.21
CA CYS A 335 -2.23 18.32 9.02
C CYS A 335 -1.44 18.75 10.26
N GLU A 336 -0.69 17.84 10.85
CA GLU A 336 0.19 18.16 11.98
C GLU A 336 1.60 17.57 11.77
N ASN A 337 2.63 18.41 11.78
CA ASN A 337 4.03 18.00 11.64
C ASN A 337 4.32 17.17 10.40
N CYS A 338 3.85 17.63 9.24
CA CYS A 338 4.05 16.95 7.97
C CYS A 338 4.87 17.80 7.00
N TYR A 339 5.57 17.19 6.05
CA TYR A 339 6.28 17.94 5.01
C TYR A 339 6.16 17.32 3.63
N SER A 340 6.25 18.16 2.59
CA SER A 340 6.31 17.66 1.22
C SER A 340 7.34 18.39 0.37
N THR A 341 7.99 17.62 -0.50
CA THR A 341 8.93 18.10 -1.51
C THR A 341 8.39 17.86 -2.92
N ALA A 342 7.19 17.30 -3.03
CA ALA A 342 6.61 16.88 -4.30
C ALA A 342 6.13 18.07 -5.11
N GLY A 343 6.46 18.09 -6.40
CA GLY A 343 5.80 18.98 -7.37
C GLY A 343 4.40 18.46 -7.69
N ILE A 344 3.46 19.39 -7.90
CA ILE A 344 2.14 19.09 -8.46
C ILE A 344 2.05 19.66 -9.87
N THR A 345 1.58 18.86 -10.82
CA THR A 345 1.21 19.32 -12.16
C THR A 345 -0.27 19.06 -12.40
N VAL A 346 -1.03 20.08 -12.81
CA VAL A 346 -2.46 19.97 -13.13
C VAL A 346 -2.73 20.54 -14.53
N GLU A 347 -3.35 19.74 -15.42
CA GLU A 347 -3.61 20.11 -16.83
C GLU A 347 -5.11 19.98 -17.22
N ASN A 348 -5.58 20.87 -18.13
CA ASN A 348 -6.90 20.88 -18.79
C ASN A 348 -8.18 21.02 -17.91
N VAL A 349 -8.19 21.99 -16.98
CA VAL A 349 -9.30 22.19 -16.03
C VAL A 349 -10.33 23.23 -16.52
N SER A 350 -11.49 22.79 -17.01
CA SER A 350 -12.67 23.65 -17.23
C SER A 350 -13.55 23.74 -15.97
N ASN A 351 -14.02 24.94 -15.61
CA ASN A 351 -14.86 25.26 -14.45
C ASN A 351 -14.31 24.87 -13.08
N PHE A 352 -13.57 25.82 -12.52
CA PHE A 352 -13.08 25.85 -11.14
C PHE A 352 -14.22 26.38 -10.25
N ASP A 353 -15.08 25.52 -9.71
CA ASP A 353 -15.83 25.86 -8.48
C ASP A 353 -14.89 25.55 -7.32
N VAL A 354 -14.00 26.51 -7.10
CA VAL A 354 -12.86 26.39 -6.20
C VAL A 354 -13.40 26.39 -4.77
N TRP A 355 -13.39 25.24 -4.09
CA TRP A 355 -13.19 25.26 -2.62
C TRP A 355 -11.73 25.61 -2.32
N SER A 356 -11.37 26.82 -2.80
CA SER A 356 -10.18 27.62 -2.59
C SER A 356 -8.84 27.02 -3.04
N SER A 357 -8.41 27.49 -4.20
CA SER A 357 -7.06 27.58 -4.75
C SER A 357 -6.00 27.51 -3.67
N SER A 358 -5.54 26.31 -3.35
CA SER A 358 -4.18 26.03 -2.91
C SER A 358 -4.05 24.50 -2.75
N TYR A 359 -3.06 23.84 -3.32
CA TYR A 359 -1.76 23.83 -2.68
C TYR A 359 -1.83 23.96 -1.13
N LYS A 360 -2.75 23.29 -0.43
CA LYS A 360 -2.97 23.46 1.02
C LYS A 360 -2.53 22.21 1.76
N PHE A 361 -1.89 22.43 2.90
CA PHE A 361 -2.01 21.50 4.00
C PHE A 361 -3.37 21.72 4.64
N GLY A 362 -4.34 20.84 4.40
CA GLY A 362 -5.60 20.83 5.14
C GLY A 362 -6.57 22.01 4.92
N ILE A 363 -7.85 21.81 5.23
CA ILE A 363 -8.90 22.84 5.18
C ILE A 363 -9.29 23.39 6.55
N ASN A 364 -8.96 22.70 7.65
CA ASN A 364 -9.44 23.03 9.00
C ASN A 364 -8.31 23.51 9.94
N GLN A 365 -7.37 22.63 10.30
CA GLN A 365 -6.26 22.98 11.20
C GLN A 365 -4.93 22.40 10.69
N SER A 366 -4.01 23.30 10.34
CA SER A 366 -2.64 22.92 9.97
C SER A 366 -1.65 23.49 10.97
N LYS A 367 -0.86 22.59 11.57
CA LYS A 367 0.16 22.92 12.56
C LYS A 367 1.49 22.29 12.12
N PHE A 368 2.55 23.08 12.03
CA PHE A 368 3.88 22.57 11.67
C PHE A 368 3.94 21.83 10.33
N CYS A 369 3.30 22.37 9.30
CA CYS A 369 3.36 21.76 7.97
C CYS A 369 4.28 22.55 7.02
N TYR A 370 5.19 21.86 6.34
CA TYR A 370 6.33 22.46 5.61
C TYR A 370 6.40 22.03 4.14
N LEU A 371 6.78 22.95 3.25
CA LEU A 371 6.94 22.64 1.83
C LEU A 371 8.29 23.10 1.28
N SER A 372 8.83 22.33 0.34
CA SER A 372 10.05 22.72 -0.36
C SER A 372 9.82 23.98 -1.16
N SER A 373 10.82 24.86 -1.18
CA SER A 373 10.86 26.10 -1.97
C SER A 373 10.72 25.90 -3.47
N ASP A 374 11.09 24.72 -3.96
CA ASP A 374 10.97 24.35 -5.37
C ASP A 374 9.51 24.10 -5.78
N VAL A 375 8.58 24.08 -4.82
CA VAL A 375 7.16 23.85 -5.03
C VAL A 375 6.41 25.19 -4.99
N ILE A 376 6.07 25.71 -6.17
CA ILE A 376 5.39 27.01 -6.33
C ILE A 376 3.89 26.88 -6.00
N GLY A 377 3.34 27.82 -5.22
CA GLY A 377 1.88 28.09 -5.20
C GLY A 377 1.12 27.84 -3.89
N ILE A 378 1.77 27.54 -2.76
CA ILE A 378 1.13 27.10 -1.51
C ILE A 378 0.88 28.25 -0.51
N THR A 379 -0.35 28.39 -0.01
CA THR A 379 -0.73 29.25 1.14
C THR A 379 -0.97 28.41 2.40
N GLY A 380 -0.50 28.87 3.56
CA GLY A 380 -0.70 28.21 4.87
C GLY A 380 0.41 27.27 5.32
N ALA A 381 1.48 27.13 4.54
CA ALA A 381 2.67 26.36 4.91
C ALA A 381 3.90 27.24 5.09
N THR A 382 4.84 26.77 5.90
CA THR A 382 6.19 27.37 5.93
C THR A 382 7.03 26.78 4.80
N VAL A 383 7.54 27.64 3.93
CA VAL A 383 8.47 27.24 2.87
C VAL A 383 9.87 27.08 3.45
N ILE A 384 10.55 25.98 3.14
CA ILE A 384 11.90 25.65 3.61
C ILE A 384 12.78 25.30 2.40
N ASP A 385 13.87 26.05 2.21
CA ASP A 385 14.81 25.84 1.09
C ASP A 385 15.71 24.61 1.30
N ASN A 386 16.02 24.26 2.55
CA ASN A 386 16.98 23.19 2.90
C ASN A 386 16.32 22.06 3.70
N MET A 387 15.37 21.36 3.09
CA MET A 387 14.69 20.21 3.70
C MET A 387 15.59 18.97 3.86
N LYS A 388 16.81 18.98 3.31
CA LYS A 388 17.77 17.87 3.42
C LYS A 388 18.75 18.00 4.60
N SER A 389 18.35 18.75 5.62
CA SER A 389 19.24 19.19 6.70
C SER A 389 18.89 18.54 8.04
N GLN A 390 19.91 18.39 8.88
CA GLN A 390 19.71 17.93 10.26
C GLN A 390 18.85 18.94 11.03
N GLU A 391 19.01 20.23 10.76
CA GLU A 391 18.23 21.30 11.38
C GLU A 391 16.73 21.17 11.07
N PHE A 392 16.37 20.76 9.85
CA PHE A 392 14.98 20.48 9.50
C PHE A 392 14.45 19.21 10.18
N CYS A 393 15.27 18.16 10.25
CA CYS A 393 14.92 16.95 11.01
C CYS A 393 14.69 17.26 12.50
N ASP A 394 15.56 18.06 13.12
CA ASP A 394 15.47 18.47 14.52
C ASP A 394 14.25 19.39 14.76
N LEU A 395 13.89 20.22 13.79
CA LEU A 395 12.65 21.01 13.84
C LEU A 395 11.42 20.09 13.91
N LEU A 396 11.34 19.09 13.03
CA LEU A 396 10.23 18.12 13.03
C LEU A 396 10.15 17.35 14.36
N ASN A 397 11.29 16.98 14.94
CA ASN A 397 11.34 16.31 16.24
C ASN A 397 10.91 17.20 17.41
N ARG A 398 11.30 18.49 17.42
CA ARG A 398 10.84 19.44 18.44
C ARG A 398 9.33 19.61 18.44
N ASN A 399 8.72 19.64 17.26
CA ASN A 399 7.27 19.79 17.09
C ASN A 399 6.46 18.62 17.70
N LEU A 400 7.05 17.41 17.82
CA LEU A 400 6.37 16.24 18.37
C LEU A 400 5.81 16.51 19.78
N SER A 401 6.56 17.22 20.62
CA SER A 401 6.16 17.57 21.99
C SER A 401 4.93 18.49 22.07
N GLU A 402 4.60 19.15 20.96
CA GLU A 402 3.52 20.11 20.86
C GLU A 402 2.27 19.55 20.17
N ILE A 403 2.34 18.31 19.68
CA ILE A 403 1.20 17.62 19.06
C ILE A 403 0.49 16.78 20.13
N LYS A 404 -0.81 16.98 20.27
CA LYS A 404 -1.65 16.21 21.20
C LYS A 404 -2.04 14.86 20.59
N TYR A 405 -1.06 13.97 20.41
CA TYR A 405 -1.27 12.61 19.91
C TYR A 405 -0.22 11.64 20.47
N VAL A 406 -0.63 10.44 20.87
CA VAL A 406 0.25 9.40 21.44
C VAL A 406 0.70 8.44 20.33
N GLY A 407 1.97 8.04 20.34
CA GLY A 407 2.52 7.09 19.37
C GLY A 407 3.11 7.75 18.12
N LEU A 408 3.43 9.04 18.16
CA LEU A 408 4.23 9.67 17.11
C LEU A 408 5.70 9.25 17.24
N ARG A 409 6.30 8.90 16.10
CA ARG A 409 7.68 8.40 16.02
C ARG A 409 8.65 9.52 15.67
N GLN A 410 9.92 9.32 16.02
CA GLN A 410 10.98 10.29 15.73
C GLN A 410 11.27 10.35 14.22
N TRP A 411 11.65 11.54 13.77
CA TRP A 411 12.26 11.75 12.47
C TRP A 411 13.75 11.45 12.54
N ILE A 412 14.25 10.77 11.52
CA ILE A 412 15.66 10.51 11.27
C ILE A 412 16.02 10.99 9.87
N LEU A 413 17.27 11.38 9.63
CA LEU A 413 17.70 11.75 8.29
C LEU A 413 17.82 10.48 7.42
N GLY A 414 17.02 10.41 6.35
CA GLY A 414 17.07 9.31 5.39
C GLY A 414 18.30 9.38 4.47
N GLU A 415 18.60 8.29 3.77
CA GLU A 415 19.78 8.18 2.89
C GLU A 415 19.79 9.24 1.77
N ASN A 416 18.62 9.64 1.28
CA ASN A 416 18.47 10.67 0.24
C ASN A 416 18.57 12.12 0.80
N GLY A 417 18.85 12.24 2.10
CA GLY A 417 18.97 13.47 2.87
C GLY A 417 17.63 13.98 3.40
N TYR A 418 16.48 13.48 2.98
CA TYR A 418 15.20 13.94 3.51
C TYR A 418 14.87 13.24 4.83
N PRO A 419 14.24 13.94 5.80
CA PRO A 419 13.77 13.30 7.02
C PRO A 419 12.75 12.19 6.72
N VAL A 420 12.98 11.01 7.26
CA VAL A 420 12.03 9.89 7.26
C VAL A 420 11.70 9.53 8.70
N ILE A 421 10.71 8.67 8.89
CA ILE A 421 10.21 8.33 10.23
C ILE A 421 10.88 7.03 10.68
N SER A 422 11.22 6.93 11.96
CA SER A 422 11.81 5.70 12.50
C SER A 422 10.82 4.53 12.47
N HIS A 423 11.32 3.32 12.18
CA HIS A 423 10.54 2.07 12.18
C HIS A 423 11.06 1.10 13.25
N GLY A 424 10.15 0.37 13.89
CA GLY A 424 10.45 -0.58 14.99
C GLY A 424 10.17 0.00 16.38
N ASP A 425 10.38 -0.82 17.43
CA ASP A 425 10.28 -0.46 18.86
C ASP A 425 11.34 0.58 19.31
N ASP A 426 11.66 1.54 18.46
CA ASP A 426 12.32 2.80 18.82
C ASP A 426 11.33 3.72 19.59
N ASN A 427 10.39 3.12 20.33
CA ASN A 427 9.57 3.74 21.37
C ASN A 427 10.47 4.11 22.57
N SER A 428 11.56 4.84 22.34
CA SER A 428 11.96 5.84 23.32
C SER A 428 10.92 6.95 23.25
N GLY A 429 9.75 6.66 23.85
CA GLY A 429 9.09 7.70 24.61
C GLY A 429 10.12 8.35 25.54
N ILE A 430 9.86 9.58 25.93
CA ILE A 430 10.56 10.16 27.07
C ILE A 430 10.39 9.15 28.22
N ASP A 431 11.52 8.52 28.58
CA ASP A 431 11.82 7.63 29.70
C ASP A 431 12.47 6.29 29.27
N ASP A 432 13.61 6.04 29.90
CA ASP A 432 14.66 5.06 29.59
C ASP A 432 14.26 3.57 29.52
N VAL A 433 15.20 2.80 28.94
CA VAL A 433 15.64 1.41 29.27
C VAL A 433 15.40 0.33 28.18
N TYR A 434 16.54 -0.12 27.62
CA TYR A 434 16.81 -1.39 26.92
C TYR A 434 16.06 -2.61 27.52
N PHE A 435 15.54 -3.54 26.70
CA PHE A 435 15.89 -4.98 26.72
C PHE A 435 15.08 -5.80 25.68
N ASP A 436 15.86 -6.52 24.86
CA ASP A 436 15.64 -7.77 24.12
C ASP A 436 14.47 -8.02 23.14
N ILE A 437 14.92 -8.50 21.97
CA ILE A 437 14.24 -8.82 20.72
C ILE A 437 13.77 -10.29 20.73
N PRO A 438 12.66 -10.62 20.03
CA PRO A 438 12.76 -11.69 19.03
C PRO A 438 12.01 -11.33 17.74
N ARG A 439 12.70 -10.76 16.75
CA ARG A 439 12.30 -10.74 15.34
C ARG A 439 13.49 -11.20 14.51
N LYS A 440 13.49 -12.47 14.10
CA LYS A 440 14.45 -12.98 13.11
C LYS A 440 13.94 -12.66 11.72
N LEU A 441 14.19 -11.45 11.23
CA LEU A 441 14.19 -11.21 9.78
C LEU A 441 15.44 -11.90 9.21
N ASN A 442 15.33 -13.17 8.79
CA ASN A 442 16.45 -13.87 8.16
C ASN A 442 16.84 -13.18 6.85
N GLY A 443 18.05 -12.64 6.75
CA GLY A 443 18.52 -11.91 5.57
C GLY A 443 19.03 -10.51 5.88
N ILE A 444 19.51 -9.83 4.84
CA ILE A 444 20.07 -8.48 4.93
C ILE A 444 19.05 -7.52 4.30
N TYR A 445 18.69 -6.45 4.99
CA TYR A 445 17.73 -5.45 4.53
C TYR A 445 18.28 -4.05 4.78
N LEU A 446 17.93 -3.10 3.93
CA LEU A 446 18.04 -1.69 4.26
C LEU A 446 16.93 -1.30 5.24
N LEU A 447 17.10 -0.15 5.89
CA LEU A 447 16.06 0.41 6.78
C LEU A 447 14.76 0.75 6.04
N ASP A 448 14.81 0.91 4.72
CA ASP A 448 13.64 1.13 3.86
C ASP A 448 12.91 -0.17 3.44
N GLY A 449 13.33 -1.32 4.00
CA GLY A 449 12.72 -2.62 3.77
C GLY A 449 13.21 -3.36 2.52
N ARG A 450 14.10 -2.75 1.70
CA ARG A 450 14.68 -3.45 0.55
C ARG A 450 15.63 -4.56 0.99
N ARG A 451 15.41 -5.78 0.50
CA ARG A 451 16.31 -6.92 0.71
C ARG A 451 17.60 -6.75 -0.08
N LEU A 452 18.71 -7.12 0.53
CA LEU A 452 20.05 -7.12 -0.04
C LEU A 452 20.57 -8.55 -0.12
N ASN A 453 21.25 -8.88 -1.22
CA ASN A 453 21.93 -10.17 -1.38
C ASN A 453 23.21 -10.25 -0.54
N ASP A 454 23.92 -9.12 -0.40
CA ASP A 454 25.10 -8.97 0.45
C ASP A 454 25.31 -7.50 0.86
N ILE A 455 26.37 -7.22 1.62
CA ILE A 455 26.75 -5.87 2.09
C ILE A 455 27.84 -5.21 1.24
N SER A 456 28.15 -5.74 0.05
CA SER A 456 29.29 -5.29 -0.77
C SER A 456 29.05 -3.92 -1.41
N ASN A 457 27.80 -3.65 -1.80
CA ASN A 457 27.38 -2.37 -2.39
C ASN A 457 27.00 -1.32 -1.34
N LEU A 458 27.11 -1.64 -0.04
CA LEU A 458 26.84 -0.68 1.02
C LEU A 458 28.03 0.27 1.18
N SER A 459 27.72 1.56 1.24
CA SER A 459 28.68 2.61 1.54
C SER A 459 29.19 2.47 2.97
N ASP A 460 30.41 2.96 3.23
CA ASP A 460 30.94 3.03 4.59
C ASP A 460 30.04 3.94 5.45
N GLY A 461 29.68 3.49 6.65
CA GLY A 461 28.70 4.14 7.51
C GLY A 461 27.23 3.81 7.21
N GLN A 462 26.93 3.05 6.15
CA GLN A 462 25.55 2.70 5.81
C GLN A 462 24.95 1.68 6.78
N ILE A 463 23.70 1.91 7.17
CA ILE A 463 22.99 1.10 8.15
C ILE A 463 22.19 0.00 7.43
N TYR A 464 22.30 -1.23 7.90
CA TYR A 464 21.52 -2.37 7.40
C TYR A 464 21.01 -3.23 8.55
N ILE A 465 19.90 -3.91 8.35
CA ILE A 465 19.39 -4.95 9.24
C ILE A 465 19.92 -6.28 8.69
N LYS A 466 20.58 -7.09 9.52
CA LYS A 466 20.91 -8.47 9.17
C LYS A 466 20.40 -9.40 10.26
N ASP A 467 19.59 -10.37 9.90
CA ASP A 467 19.07 -11.38 10.83
C ASP A 467 18.37 -10.73 12.04
N GLY A 468 17.63 -9.64 11.78
CA GLY A 468 16.93 -8.85 12.80
C GLY A 468 17.79 -7.90 13.63
N VAL A 469 19.10 -7.79 13.35
CA VAL A 469 20.03 -6.94 14.10
C VAL A 469 20.49 -5.78 13.22
N LYS A 470 20.50 -4.55 13.77
CA LYS A 470 20.97 -3.35 13.07
C LYS A 470 22.49 -3.28 13.10
N TYR A 471 23.11 -3.11 11.94
CA TYR A 471 24.56 -2.99 11.75
C TYR A 471 24.89 -1.72 10.99
N ILE A 472 26.13 -1.23 11.18
CA ILE A 472 26.72 -0.15 10.39
C ILE A 472 27.85 -0.79 9.57
N LYS A 473 27.79 -0.67 8.25
CA LYS A 473 28.88 -1.08 7.36
C LYS A 473 30.13 -0.29 7.73
N ARG A 474 31.20 -0.98 8.10
CA ARG A 474 32.54 -0.40 8.23
C ARG A 474 33.46 -0.98 7.16
N SER A 475 34.20 -0.13 6.48
CA SER A 475 35.33 -0.55 5.65
C SER A 475 36.35 -1.25 6.55
N ASN A 476 36.67 -2.52 6.27
CA ASN A 476 37.88 -3.12 6.84
C ASN A 476 39.07 -2.43 6.16
N TYR A 477 39.99 -1.88 6.95
CA TYR A 477 41.35 -1.63 6.50
C TYR A 477 42.08 -2.95 6.29
#